data_AF-A0A5C1AEH6-F1
#
_entry.id   AF-A0A5C1AEH6-F1
#
_cell.length_a   1.000
_cell.length_b   1.000
_cell.length_c   1.000
_cell.angle_alpha   90.00
_cell.angle_beta   90.00
_cell.angle_gamma   90.00
#
_symmetry.space_group_name_H-M   'P 1'
#
loop_
_entity.id
_entity.type
_entity.pdbx_description
1 polymer ?
#
loop_
_entity_poly.entity_id
_entity_poly.type
_entity_poly.pdbx_seq_one_letter_code
_entity_poly.pdbx_strand_id
1 'polypeptide(L)'
;MQATADLTPLTELLGRLEEREVTVLRLRYGLGGREPMTLREIGRHVGLTRERVRQIEAHAIAVLGESLDPTKVKQSRSSPT
;
A
#
# COMPACT_ATOMS: atom_id res chain seq x y z
N MET A 1 -13.58 -11.80 -23.74
CA MET A 1 -13.71 -11.64 -22.27
C MET A 1 -12.35 -11.24 -21.69
N GLN A 2 -11.82 -10.08 -22.09
CA GLN A 2 -10.54 -9.56 -21.61
C GLN A 2 -10.78 -8.74 -20.34
N ALA A 3 -10.41 -9.24 -19.17
CA ALA A 3 -10.25 -8.42 -17.95
C ALA A 3 -9.50 -9.14 -16.79
N THR A 4 -8.60 -10.07 -17.07
CA THR A 4 -7.71 -10.64 -16.01
C THR A 4 -6.23 -10.35 -16.28
N ALA A 5 -5.94 -9.46 -17.23
CA ALA A 5 -4.58 -9.07 -17.56
C ALA A 5 -4.06 -8.08 -16.50
N ASP A 6 -2.93 -8.45 -15.89
CA ASP A 6 -1.95 -7.56 -15.26
C ASP A 6 -2.21 -7.09 -13.81
N LEU A 7 -2.66 -7.99 -12.91
CA LEU A 7 -2.54 -7.78 -11.45
C LEU A 7 -1.23 -8.32 -10.85
N THR A 8 -0.45 -9.06 -11.64
CA THR A 8 0.84 -9.63 -11.23
C THR A 8 1.83 -8.56 -10.74
N PRO A 9 2.01 -7.42 -11.46
CA PRO A 9 2.96 -6.39 -11.03
C PRO A 9 2.57 -5.74 -9.72
N LEU A 10 1.26 -5.50 -9.52
CA LEU A 10 0.76 -4.86 -8.31
C LEU A 10 0.95 -5.76 -7.09
N THR A 11 0.75 -7.07 -7.24
CA THR A 11 0.90 -8.02 -6.13
C THR A 11 2.37 -8.12 -5.68
N GLU A 12 3.32 -8.13 -6.62
CA GLU A 12 4.75 -8.12 -6.31
C GLU A 12 5.19 -6.81 -5.66
N LEU A 13 4.71 -5.67 -6.17
CA LEU A 13 4.98 -4.35 -5.60
C LEU A 13 4.42 -4.22 -4.17
N LEU A 14 3.21 -4.72 -3.92
CA LEU A 14 2.63 -4.76 -2.57
C LEU A 14 3.41 -5.67 -1.63
N GLY A 15 4.10 -6.70 -2.13
CA GLY A 15 4.98 -7.56 -1.33
C GLY A 15 6.21 -6.85 -0.75
N ARG A 16 6.52 -5.63 -1.21
CA ARG A 16 7.64 -4.80 -0.71
C ARG A 16 7.22 -3.83 0.40
N LEU A 17 5.92 -3.73 0.67
CA LEU A 17 5.33 -2.87 1.69
C LEU A 17 5.09 -3.66 2.98
N GLU A 18 5.01 -2.96 4.11
CA GLU A 18 4.56 -3.57 5.37
C GLU A 18 3.08 -3.96 5.30
N GLU A 19 2.67 -4.99 6.04
CA GLU A 19 1.29 -5.48 6.06
C GLU A 19 0.25 -4.37 6.34
N ARG A 20 0.61 -3.42 7.20
CA ARG A 20 -0.24 -2.26 7.52
C ARG A 20 -0.43 -1.34 6.33
N GLU A 21 0.61 -1.12 5.54
CA GLU A 21 0.58 -0.29 4.35
C GLU A 21 -0.23 -0.95 3.24
N VAL A 22 0.02 -2.24 3.00
CA VAL A 22 -0.77 -3.06 2.07
C VAL A 22 -2.24 -3.03 2.45
N THR A 23 -2.56 -3.15 3.74
CA THR A 23 -3.94 -3.09 4.24
C THR A 23 -4.58 -1.72 3.97
N VAL A 24 -3.88 -0.62 4.27
CA VAL A 24 -4.39 0.73 4.00
C VAL A 24 -4.62 0.94 2.51
N LEU A 25 -3.68 0.54 1.64
CA LEU A 25 -3.84 0.64 0.19
C LEU A 25 -4.98 -0.23 -0.34
N ARG A 26 -5.11 -1.46 0.16
CA ARG A 26 -6.22 -2.37 -0.22
C ARG A 26 -7.57 -1.76 0.10
N LEU A 27 -7.73 -1.22 1.31
CA LEU A 27 -8.97 -0.55 1.73
C LEU A 27 -9.19 0.76 0.97
N ARG A 28 -8.14 1.53 0.69
CA ARG A 28 -8.24 2.82 0.00
C ARG A 28 -8.65 2.70 -1.45
N TYR A 29 -8.06 1.75 -2.17
CA TYR A 29 -8.24 1.58 -3.62
C TYR A 29 -9.17 0.40 -3.97
N GLY A 30 -9.74 -0.27 -2.97
CA GLY A 30 -10.66 -1.39 -3.20
C GLY A 30 -9.96 -2.64 -3.79
N LEU A 31 -8.66 -2.80 -3.54
CA LEU A 31 -7.89 -3.91 -4.10
C LEU A 31 -8.36 -5.24 -3.50
N GLY A 32 -8.48 -6.27 -4.35
CA GLY A 32 -8.99 -7.58 -3.94
C GLY A 32 -10.52 -7.66 -3.86
N GLY A 33 -11.24 -6.82 -4.61
CA GLY A 33 -12.70 -6.87 -4.72
C GLY A 33 -13.45 -6.23 -3.56
N ARG A 34 -12.81 -5.32 -2.83
CA ARG A 34 -13.44 -4.53 -1.76
C ARG A 34 -13.89 -3.18 -2.31
N GLU A 35 -14.87 -2.55 -1.67
CA GLU A 35 -15.19 -1.16 -1.98
C GLU A 35 -14.10 -0.21 -1.45
N PRO A 36 -13.72 0.83 -2.21
CA PRO A 36 -12.75 1.82 -1.76
C PRO A 36 -13.33 2.64 -0.60
N MET A 37 -12.52 2.78 0.46
CA MET A 37 -12.86 3.50 1.68
C MET A 37 -12.13 4.84 1.77
N THR A 38 -12.69 5.79 2.51
CA THR A 38 -12.02 7.06 2.82
C THR A 38 -11.00 6.91 3.94
N LEU A 39 -10.00 7.81 4.02
CA LEU A 39 -9.00 7.79 5.11
C LEU A 39 -9.62 7.81 6.51
N ARG A 40 -10.78 8.44 6.67
CA ARG A 40 -11.52 8.47 7.94
C ARG A 40 -12.11 7.10 8.27
N GLU A 41 -12.72 6.44 7.30
CA GLU A 41 -13.32 5.12 7.49
C GLU A 41 -12.27 4.05 7.70
N ILE A 42 -11.18 4.10 6.93
CA ILE A 42 -10.00 3.25 7.12
C ILE A 42 -9.47 3.46 8.54
N GLY A 43 -9.29 4.70 8.97
CA GLY A 43 -8.84 5.01 10.33
C GLY A 43 -9.72 4.40 11.41
N ARG A 44 -11.05 4.51 11.26
CA ARG A 44 -12.00 3.84 12.16
C ARG A 44 -11.88 2.31 12.13
N HIS A 45 -11.62 1.72 10.95
CA HIS A 45 -11.51 0.28 10.77
C HIS A 45 -10.23 -0.30 11.39
N VAL A 46 -9.10 0.41 11.28
CA VAL A 46 -7.78 -0.04 11.76
C VAL A 46 -7.37 0.56 13.12
N GLY A 47 -8.26 1.33 13.76
CA GLY A 47 -8.01 1.97 15.06
C GLY A 47 -6.98 3.11 15.02
N LEU A 48 -6.87 3.81 13.88
CA LEU A 48 -5.91 4.90 13.67
C LEU A 48 -6.61 6.23 13.37
N THR A 49 -5.93 7.33 13.66
CA THR A 49 -6.42 8.66 13.25
C THR A 49 -6.32 8.82 11.74
N ARG A 50 -7.16 9.70 11.17
CA ARG A 50 -7.11 10.05 9.74
C ARG A 50 -5.71 10.45 9.29
N GLU A 51 -5.03 11.26 10.10
CA GLU A 51 -3.69 11.73 9.78
C GLU A 51 -2.67 10.59 9.79
N ARG A 52 -2.80 9.65 10.72
CA ARG A 52 -1.92 8.48 10.73
C ARG A 52 -2.14 7.60 9.49
N VAL A 53 -3.38 7.40 9.05
CA VAL A 53 -3.67 6.67 7.80
C VAL A 53 -3.09 7.40 6.59
N ARG A 54 -3.20 8.73 6.53
CA ARG A 54 -2.58 9.55 5.47
C ARG A 54 -1.05 9.38 5.44
N GLN A 55 -0.39 9.37 6.59
CA GLN A 55 1.05 9.15 6.67
C GLN A 55 1.44 7.77 6.14
N ILE A 56 0.68 6.74 6.51
CA ILE A 56 0.89 5.37 6.04
C ILE A 56 0.69 5.30 4.51
N GLU A 57 -0.38 5.90 3.98
CA GLU A 57 -0.63 5.98 2.53
C GLU A 57 0.53 6.68 1.80
N ALA A 58 1.00 7.82 2.32
CA ALA A 58 2.10 8.57 1.72
C ALA A 58 3.42 7.77 1.72
N HIS A 59 3.72 7.07 2.82
CA HIS A 59 4.90 6.20 2.91
C HIS A 59 4.81 5.04 1.91
N ALA A 60 3.65 4.39 1.85
CA ALA A 60 3.42 3.29 0.92
C ALA A 60 3.59 3.72 -0.54
N ILE A 61 3.05 4.88 -0.92
CA ILE A 61 3.21 5.44 -2.27
C ILE A 61 4.68 5.79 -2.55
N ALA A 62 5.42 6.31 -1.57
CA ALA A 62 6.84 6.61 -1.74
C ALA A 62 7.68 5.36 -2.01
N VAL A 63 7.44 4.26 -1.28
CA VAL A 63 8.12 2.97 -1.47
C VAL A 63 7.77 2.34 -2.82
N LEU A 64 6.50 2.43 -3.23
CA LEU A 64 6.06 2.00 -4.56
C LEU A 64 6.72 2.83 -5.67
N GLY A 65 6.81 4.15 -5.49
CA GLY A 65 7.47 5.06 -6.43
C GLY A 65 8.96 4.77 -6.58
N GLU A 66 9.68 4.55 -5.48
CA GLU A 66 11.10 4.13 -5.54
C GLU A 66 11.29 2.77 -6.20
N SER A 67 10.29 1.89 -6.15
CA SER A 67 10.33 0.59 -6.84
C SER A 67 10.09 0.71 -8.35
N LEU A 68 9.43 1.77 -8.81
CA LEU A 68 9.19 2.06 -10.23
C LEU A 68 10.35 2.85 -10.87
N ASP A 69 11.20 3.48 -10.06
CA ASP A 69 12.48 4.06 -10.48
C ASP A 69 13.63 3.06 -10.23
N PRO A 70 14.03 2.23 -11.22
CA PRO A 70 15.06 1.20 -11.04
C PRO A 70 16.44 1.77 -10.70
N THR A 71 16.63 3.09 -10.79
CA THR A 71 17.87 3.82 -10.52
C THR A 71 18.08 4.15 -9.03
N LYS A 72 17.08 3.90 -8.16
CA LYS A 72 17.06 4.44 -6.79
C LYS A 72 16.92 3.38 -5.69
N VAL A 73 17.31 2.12 -5.93
CA VAL A 73 17.26 1.04 -4.93
C VAL A 73 18.19 1.33 -3.75
N LYS A 74 17.68 2.09 -2.76
CA LYS A 74 18.33 2.26 -1.47
C LYS A 74 17.98 1.06 -0.60
N GLN A 75 18.93 0.14 -0.54
CA GLN A 75 19.10 -0.79 0.58
C GLN A 75 19.07 0.01 1.89
N SER A 76 18.04 -0.16 2.72
CA SER A 76 17.98 0.09 4.17
C SER A 76 16.55 -0.17 4.65
N ARG A 77 16.23 -0.85 5.74
CA ARG A 77 16.98 -1.50 6.81
C ARG A 77 15.93 -2.27 7.63
N SER A 78 16.12 -3.58 7.74
CA SER A 78 16.00 -4.39 8.98
C SER A 78 14.80 -4.18 9.92
N SER A 79 14.01 -5.25 10.06
CA SER A 79 13.56 -5.71 11.39
C SER A 79 14.73 -5.73 12.37
N PRO A 80 14.54 -5.25 13.60
CA PRO A 80 14.92 -6.11 14.70
C PRO A 80 13.84 -6.11 15.80
N THR A 81 13.66 -7.31 16.36
CA THR A 81 13.05 -7.57 17.66
C THR A 81 13.77 -6.82 18.76
#